data_AF-A0AA35X850-F1
#
_entry.id   AF-A0AA35X850-F1
#
_cell.length_a   1.000
_cell.length_b   1.000
_cell.length_c   1.000
_cell.angle_alpha   90.00
_cell.angle_beta   90.00
_cell.angle_gamma   90.00
#
_symmetry.space_group_name_H-M   'P 1'
#
loop_
_entity.id
_entity.type
_entity.pdbx_description
1 polymer ?
#
loop_
_entity_poly.entity_id
_entity_poly.type
_entity_poly.pdbx_seq_one_letter_code
_entity_poly.pdbx_strand_id
1 'polypeptide(L)'
;MNDGLRLYLSHFKNGTSPVFKFCEYLNISVCPPTETNNFSVMVHNPIGRASTEVLSFPVFGTDFEVLDSSAHPIPSQVVPVSSATKSVRRYRGNATHNLVWSANLPGLGGAVFFIQPKHSRGKYASELSKVFVPPKLDDFSIENQVNDFVFMSPSQF
;
A
#
# COMPACT_ATOMS: atom_id res chain seq x y z
N MET A 1 19.04 -0.21 15.96
CA MET A 1 18.06 -1.30 15.69
C MET A 1 16.68 -0.69 15.82
N ASN A 2 15.90 -0.63 14.74
CA ASN A 2 14.60 0.07 14.73
C ASN A 2 13.61 -0.62 15.68
N ASP A 3 12.98 0.14 16.57
CA ASP A 3 12.13 -0.39 17.65
C ASP A 3 10.96 -1.25 17.14
N GLY A 4 10.42 -0.95 15.95
CA GLY A 4 9.36 -1.74 15.32
C GLY A 4 9.77 -3.17 14.93
N LEU A 5 11.02 -3.40 14.53
CA LEU A 5 11.49 -4.75 14.21
C LEU A 5 11.70 -5.58 15.49
N ARG A 6 12.14 -4.95 16.58
CA ARG A 6 12.21 -5.60 17.90
C ARG A 6 10.81 -5.98 18.40
N LEU A 7 9.82 -5.10 18.21
CA LEU A 7 8.42 -5.38 18.56
C LEU A 7 7.80 -6.50 17.71
N TYR A 8 8.10 -6.56 16.42
CA TYR A 8 7.63 -7.67 15.58
C TYR A 8 8.26 -9.00 16.01
N LEU A 9 9.57 -9.03 16.25
CA LEU A 9 10.28 -10.25 16.66
C LEU A 9 9.90 -10.72 18.07
N SER A 10 9.49 -9.81 18.97
CA SER A 10 9.08 -10.19 20.32
C SER A 10 7.76 -10.96 20.38
N HIS A 11 6.94 -10.90 19.33
CA HIS A 11 5.73 -11.73 19.20
C HIS A 11 6.04 -13.21 18.98
N PHE A 12 7.23 -13.54 18.50
CA PHE A 12 7.67 -14.92 18.26
C PHE A 12 8.44 -15.43 19.48
N LYS A 13 7.72 -15.88 20.53
CA LYS A 13 8.32 -16.64 21.65
C LYS A 13 8.15 -18.14 21.43
N ASN A 14 9.18 -18.92 21.77
CA ASN A 14 9.33 -20.40 21.64
C ASN A 14 10.09 -20.90 20.39
N GLY A 15 11.20 -20.26 20.00
CA GLY A 15 12.15 -20.85 19.03
C GLY A 15 11.66 -20.93 17.58
N THR A 16 10.47 -20.42 17.28
CA THR A 16 9.95 -20.26 15.92
C THR A 16 10.48 -18.96 15.31
N SER A 17 11.30 -19.07 14.27
CA SER A 17 11.72 -17.91 13.48
C SER A 17 10.58 -17.43 12.59
N PRO A 18 10.39 -16.10 12.41
CA PRO A 18 9.44 -15.59 11.44
C PRO A 18 9.82 -16.03 10.02
N VAL A 19 8.84 -16.53 9.26
CA VAL A 19 9.01 -16.85 7.84
C VAL A 19 8.63 -15.62 7.04
N PHE A 20 9.64 -15.00 6.43
CA PHE A 20 9.42 -13.89 5.50
C PHE A 20 9.04 -14.42 4.12
N LYS A 21 8.00 -13.84 3.53
CA LYS A 21 7.61 -14.08 2.14
C LYS A 21 7.74 -12.76 1.38
N PHE A 22 8.41 -12.81 0.24
CA PHE A 22 8.60 -11.64 -0.61
C PHE A 22 7.52 -11.60 -1.71
N CYS A 23 7.03 -10.40 -2.02
CA CYS A 23 6.08 -10.16 -3.12
C CYS A 23 6.85 -9.75 -4.38
N GLU A 24 7.20 -10.71 -5.24
CA GLU A 24 7.99 -10.43 -6.46
C GLU A 24 7.14 -9.93 -7.64
N TYR A 25 5.81 -10.00 -7.54
CA TYR A 25 4.85 -9.70 -8.62
C TYR A 25 3.92 -8.52 -8.32
N LEU A 26 4.40 -7.55 -7.52
CA LEU A 26 3.63 -6.33 -7.19
C LEU A 26 3.30 -5.50 -8.44
N ASN A 27 4.13 -5.54 -9.48
CA ASN A 27 3.89 -4.85 -10.76
C ASN A 27 2.62 -5.31 -11.50
N ILE A 28 2.13 -6.52 -11.22
CA ILE A 28 0.90 -7.08 -11.81
C ILE A 28 -0.20 -7.30 -10.76
N SER A 29 -0.08 -6.63 -9.61
CA SER A 29 -1.00 -6.77 -8.48
C SER A 29 -1.21 -8.24 -8.05
N VAL A 30 -0.11 -8.97 -7.85
CA VAL A 30 -0.12 -10.35 -7.34
C VAL A 30 0.78 -10.44 -6.10
N CYS A 31 0.20 -10.82 -4.97
CA CYS A 31 0.98 -11.25 -3.81
C CYS A 31 0.10 -12.13 -2.88
N PRO A 32 0.21 -13.47 -2.98
CA PRO A 32 -0.65 -14.37 -2.21
C PRO A 32 -0.66 -14.13 -0.68
N PRO A 33 0.47 -13.77 -0.03
CA PRO A 33 0.46 -13.39 1.39
C PRO A 33 -0.46 -12.21 1.77
N THR A 34 -0.62 -11.21 0.88
CA THR A 34 -1.40 -9.99 1.17
C THR A 34 -2.83 -10.06 0.65
N GLU A 35 -3.15 -11.08 -0.16
CA GLU A 35 -4.51 -11.38 -0.60
C GLU A 35 -5.34 -12.11 0.48
N THR A 36 -5.13 -11.72 1.73
CA THR A 36 -5.79 -12.24 2.93
C THR A 36 -6.33 -11.07 3.77
N ASN A 37 -7.09 -11.38 4.82
CA ASN A 37 -7.71 -10.35 5.65
C ASN A 37 -6.73 -9.71 6.65
N ASN A 38 -5.75 -10.47 7.13
CA ASN A 38 -4.80 -10.06 8.17
C ASN A 38 -3.38 -10.39 7.76
N PHE A 39 -2.50 -9.40 7.73
CA PHE A 39 -1.08 -9.63 7.44
C PHE A 39 -0.21 -8.52 8.02
N SER A 40 1.10 -8.75 8.05
CA SER A 40 2.09 -7.77 8.45
C SER A 40 3.07 -7.53 7.31
N VAL A 41 3.51 -6.29 7.17
CA VAL A 41 4.48 -5.89 6.15
C VAL A 41 5.69 -5.30 6.84
N MET A 42 6.87 -5.80 6.48
CA MET A 42 8.14 -5.20 6.84
C MET A 42 8.72 -4.52 5.61
N VAL A 43 9.07 -3.24 5.72
CA VAL A 43 9.67 -2.46 4.65
C VAL A 43 11.04 -1.99 5.07
N HIS A 44 12.03 -2.22 4.22
CA HIS A 44 13.41 -1.81 4.43
C HIS A 44 13.79 -0.71 3.46
N ASN A 45 14.38 0.36 3.99
CA ASN A 45 15.02 1.41 3.23
C ASN A 45 16.54 1.14 3.18
N PRO A 46 17.08 0.73 2.02
CA PRO A 46 18.50 0.40 1.87
C PRO A 46 19.40 1.63 1.67
N ILE A 47 18.86 2.85 1.54
CA ILE A 47 19.67 4.05 1.29
C ILE A 47 20.01 4.81 2.58
N GLY A 48 21.13 5.54 2.57
CA GLY A 48 21.68 6.28 3.73
C GLY A 48 20.85 7.46 4.25
N ARG A 49 19.70 7.76 3.63
CA ARG A 49 18.85 8.91 4.00
C ARG A 49 17.44 8.44 4.27
N ALA A 50 16.71 9.19 5.09
CA ALA A 50 15.28 8.98 5.23
C ALA A 50 14.56 9.22 3.90
N SER A 51 13.52 8.45 3.62
CA SER A 51 12.65 8.65 2.47
C SER A 51 11.18 8.42 2.84
N THR A 52 10.30 9.09 2.11
CA THR A 52 8.85 8.88 2.19
C THR A 52 8.44 8.10 0.95
N GLU A 53 7.95 6.89 1.14
CA GLU A 53 7.56 5.98 0.06
C GLU A 53 6.04 5.76 0.09
N VAL A 54 5.41 5.68 -1.08
CA VAL A 54 4.03 5.24 -1.20
C VAL A 54 4.01 3.74 -1.42
N LEU A 55 3.56 3.00 -0.42
CA LEU A 55 3.47 1.55 -0.43
C LEU A 55 2.13 1.12 -1.03
N SER A 56 2.14 0.04 -1.80
CA SER A 56 0.94 -0.48 -2.48
C SER A 56 0.96 -2.00 -2.51
N PHE A 57 -0.01 -2.64 -1.85
CA PHE A 57 -0.09 -4.10 -1.76
C PHE A 57 -1.42 -4.65 -2.29
N PRO A 58 -1.42 -5.74 -3.08
CA PRO A 58 -2.63 -6.36 -3.60
C PRO A 58 -3.45 -6.99 -2.47
N VAL A 59 -4.74 -6.66 -2.39
CA VAL A 59 -5.65 -7.16 -1.36
C VAL A 59 -6.96 -7.68 -1.96
N PHE A 60 -7.60 -8.59 -1.23
CA PHE A 60 -8.93 -9.10 -1.58
C PHE A 60 -10.00 -8.48 -0.67
N GLY A 61 -10.55 -7.36 -1.10
CA GLY A 61 -11.56 -6.62 -0.34
C GLY A 61 -11.31 -5.12 -0.34
N THR A 62 -12.09 -4.39 0.44
CA THR A 62 -12.03 -2.92 0.53
C THR A 62 -11.97 -2.38 1.96
N ASP A 63 -12.03 -3.26 2.95
CA ASP A 63 -12.37 -2.90 4.32
C ASP A 63 -11.20 -3.19 5.26
N PHE A 64 -10.14 -2.40 5.09
CA PHE A 64 -8.90 -2.54 5.86
C PHE A 64 -8.64 -1.33 6.76
N GLU A 65 -7.79 -1.53 7.75
CA GLU A 65 -7.05 -0.49 8.44
C GLU A 65 -5.57 -0.84 8.46
N VAL A 66 -4.72 0.18 8.44
CA VAL A 66 -3.26 0.03 8.50
C VAL A 66 -2.78 0.64 9.81
N LEU A 67 -2.04 -0.13 10.57
CA LEU A 67 -1.47 0.27 11.86
C LEU A 67 0.05 0.34 11.76
N ASP A 68 0.65 1.35 12.39
CA ASP A 68 2.10 1.42 12.57
C ASP A 68 2.58 0.46 13.67
N SER A 69 3.89 0.45 13.94
CA SER A 69 4.48 -0.41 14.98
C SER A 69 4.04 -0.08 16.41
N SER A 70 3.42 1.08 16.61
CA SER A 70 2.89 1.55 17.88
C SER A 70 1.36 1.34 17.98
N ALA A 71 0.79 0.56 17.04
CA ALA A 71 -0.64 0.31 16.90
C ALA A 71 -1.47 1.57 16.64
N HIS A 72 -0.86 2.65 16.13
CA HIS A 72 -1.61 3.82 15.68
C HIS A 72 -2.08 3.62 14.25
N PRO A 73 -3.36 3.90 13.98
CA PRO A 73 -3.88 3.79 12.64
C PRO A 73 -3.40 4.96 11.77
N ILE A 74 -3.05 4.65 10.51
CA ILE A 74 -2.52 5.63 9.57
C ILE A 74 -3.46 5.81 8.36
N PRO A 75 -3.47 7.01 7.75
CA PRO A 75 -4.23 7.25 6.53
C PRO A 75 -3.85 6.27 5.43
N SER A 76 -4.85 5.62 4.86
CA SER A 76 -4.69 4.61 3.83
C SER A 76 -5.86 4.65 2.85
N GLN A 77 -5.63 4.15 1.66
CA GLN A 77 -6.56 4.20 0.55
C GLN A 77 -6.67 2.85 -0.13
N VAL A 78 -7.87 2.46 -0.56
CA VAL A 78 -8.08 1.26 -1.37
C VAL A 78 -8.33 1.67 -2.82
N VAL A 79 -7.50 1.21 -3.74
CA VAL A 79 -7.56 1.57 -5.16
C VAL A 79 -7.89 0.33 -6.00
N PRO A 80 -8.91 0.35 -6.87
CA PRO A 80 -9.25 -0.82 -7.68
C PRO A 80 -8.14 -1.18 -8.65
N VAL A 81 -7.86 -2.49 -8.80
CA VAL A 81 -6.91 -2.96 -9.82
C VAL A 81 -7.50 -2.72 -11.20
N SER A 82 -6.74 -2.04 -12.06
CA SER A 82 -7.17 -1.68 -13.42
C SER A 82 -7.46 -2.91 -14.29
N SER A 83 -8.31 -2.75 -15.31
CA SER A 83 -8.58 -3.81 -16.30
C SER A 83 -7.33 -4.23 -17.05
N ALA A 84 -6.44 -3.29 -17.38
CA ALA A 84 -5.17 -3.56 -18.02
C ALA A 84 -4.27 -4.45 -17.14
N THR A 85 -4.12 -4.11 -15.85
CA THR A 85 -3.34 -4.91 -14.90
C THR A 85 -3.94 -6.31 -14.72
N LYS A 86 -5.28 -6.43 -14.62
CA LYS A 86 -5.99 -7.72 -14.57
C LYS A 86 -5.73 -8.57 -15.82
N SER A 87 -5.65 -7.96 -16.99
CA SER A 87 -5.32 -8.65 -18.25
C SER A 87 -3.90 -9.23 -18.23
N VAL A 88 -2.93 -8.45 -17.74
CA VAL A 88 -1.53 -8.90 -17.65
C VAL A 88 -1.36 -10.02 -16.63
N ARG A 89 -1.99 -9.92 -15.45
CA ARG A 89 -1.82 -10.93 -14.38
C ARG A 89 -2.50 -12.27 -14.66
N ARG A 90 -3.55 -12.28 -15.49
CA ARG A 90 -4.37 -13.45 -15.81
C ARG A 90 -4.88 -14.14 -14.53
N TYR A 91 -4.55 -15.42 -14.35
CA TYR A 91 -5.00 -16.28 -13.23
C TYR A 91 -4.01 -16.34 -12.05
N ARG A 92 -2.93 -15.55 -12.06
CA ARG A 92 -1.85 -15.65 -11.06
C ARG A 92 -2.19 -15.05 -9.70
N GLY A 93 -3.30 -14.31 -9.58
CA GLY A 93 -3.76 -13.71 -8.33
C GLY A 93 -5.20 -13.21 -8.44
N ASN A 94 -5.81 -12.99 -7.29
CA ASN A 94 -7.23 -12.70 -7.12
C ASN A 94 -7.49 -11.29 -6.56
N ALA A 95 -6.46 -10.54 -6.19
CA ALA A 95 -6.59 -9.19 -5.63
C ALA A 95 -7.59 -8.34 -6.41
N THR A 96 -8.56 -7.75 -5.73
CA THR A 96 -9.54 -6.87 -6.38
C THR A 96 -9.08 -5.42 -6.36
N HIS A 97 -8.27 -5.07 -5.36
CA HIS A 97 -7.77 -3.73 -5.09
C HIS A 97 -6.30 -3.78 -4.67
N ASN A 98 -5.66 -2.62 -4.68
CA ASN A 98 -4.40 -2.37 -3.99
C ASN A 98 -4.68 -1.50 -2.77
N LEU A 99 -4.16 -1.88 -1.61
CA LEU A 99 -4.14 -1.08 -0.39
C LEU A 99 -2.89 -0.19 -0.41
N VAL A 100 -3.08 1.11 -0.30
CA VAL A 100 -2.05 2.14 -0.51
C VAL A 100 -1.91 3.02 0.72
N TRP A 101 -0.68 3.30 1.14
CA TRP A 101 -0.40 4.26 2.22
C TRP A 101 1.00 4.87 2.08
N SER A 102 1.22 6.01 2.72
CA SER A 102 2.53 6.66 2.78
C SER A 102 3.31 6.18 4.02
N ALA A 103 4.59 5.87 3.85
CA ALA A 103 5.47 5.41 4.91
C ALA A 103 6.76 6.24 4.95
N ASN A 104 7.06 6.80 6.13
CA ASN A 104 8.33 7.46 6.39
C ASN A 104 9.34 6.42 6.89
N LEU A 105 10.40 6.19 6.12
CA LEU A 105 11.40 5.19 6.40
C LEU A 105 12.73 5.85 6.79
N PRO A 106 13.33 5.49 7.92
CA PRO A 106 14.66 5.99 8.28
C PRO A 106 15.73 5.45 7.32
N GLY A 107 16.84 6.20 7.16
CA GLY A 107 17.98 5.75 6.36
C GLY A 107 18.63 4.49 6.94
N LEU A 108 18.99 3.53 6.08
CA LEU A 108 19.52 2.21 6.44
C LEU A 108 18.64 1.48 7.47
N GLY A 109 17.34 1.69 7.40
CA GLY A 109 16.39 1.26 8.41
C GLY A 109 15.13 0.65 7.80
N GLY A 110 14.06 0.59 8.58
CA GLY A 110 12.83 -0.06 8.16
C GLY A 110 11.72 0.11 9.17
N ALA A 111 10.50 -0.14 8.71
CA ALA A 111 9.27 -0.03 9.47
C ALA A 111 8.44 -1.30 9.32
N VAL A 112 7.59 -1.57 10.31
CA VAL A 112 6.64 -2.67 10.29
C VAL A 112 5.24 -2.09 10.38
N PHE A 113 4.34 -2.62 9.55
CA PHE A 113 2.93 -2.26 9.51
C PHE A 113 2.07 -3.50 9.71
N PHE A 114 0.93 -3.31 10.36
CA PHE A 114 -0.06 -4.35 10.59
C PHE A 114 -1.33 -3.99 9.85
N ILE A 115 -1.84 -4.93 9.06
CA ILE A 115 -3.05 -4.77 8.26
C ILE A 115 -4.08 -5.74 8.80
N GLN A 116 -5.28 -5.23 9.05
CA GLN A 116 -6.41 -6.02 9.53
C GLN A 116 -7.75 -5.47 8.98
N PRO A 117 -8.85 -6.25 9.02
CA PRO A 117 -10.16 -5.75 8.69
C PRO A 117 -10.56 -4.65 9.66
N LYS A 118 -11.29 -3.67 9.15
CA LYS A 118 -11.86 -2.62 9.99
C LYS A 118 -12.76 -3.22 11.09
N HIS A 119 -12.60 -2.77 12.32
CA HIS A 119 -13.66 -2.85 13.33
C HIS A 119 -14.56 -1.60 13.22
N SER A 120 -15.89 -1.78 13.31
CA SER A 120 -16.96 -0.80 13.06
C SER A 120 -16.62 0.71 13.18
N ARG A 121 -16.80 1.47 12.09
CA ARG A 121 -16.85 2.96 11.97
C ARG A 121 -15.78 3.75 12.77
N GLY A 122 -14.54 3.26 12.83
CA GLY A 122 -13.40 4.08 13.27
C GLY A 122 -13.03 5.17 12.24
N LYS A 123 -12.56 6.33 12.71
CA LYS A 123 -12.15 7.49 11.87
C LYS A 123 -10.95 7.23 10.94
N TYR A 124 -10.32 6.06 11.04
CA TYR A 124 -9.06 5.73 10.36
C TYR A 124 -9.17 4.49 9.46
N ALA A 125 -10.40 4.15 9.04
CA ALA A 125 -10.62 3.12 8.03
C ALA A 125 -10.00 3.55 6.69
N SER A 126 -9.45 2.60 5.94
CA SER A 126 -8.97 2.90 4.59
C SER A 126 -10.12 3.43 3.73
N GLU A 127 -9.91 4.60 3.14
CA GLU A 127 -10.93 5.22 2.28
C GLU A 127 -10.91 4.55 0.91
N LEU A 128 -12.08 4.12 0.43
CA LEU A 128 -12.18 3.62 -0.93
C LEU A 128 -11.93 4.79 -1.90
N SER A 129 -10.90 4.64 -2.74
CA SER A 129 -10.59 5.62 -3.76
C SER A 129 -11.77 5.79 -4.70
N LYS A 130 -12.21 7.04 -4.89
CA LYS A 130 -13.02 7.39 -6.04
C LYS A 130 -12.10 7.33 -7.25
N VAL A 131 -12.36 6.41 -8.16
CA VAL A 131 -11.67 6.36 -9.45
C VAL A 131 -11.81 7.74 -10.09
N PHE A 132 -10.69 8.46 -10.20
CA PHE A 132 -10.69 9.73 -10.90
C PHE A 132 -10.97 9.43 -12.38
N VAL A 133 -12.07 9.99 -12.88
CA VAL A 133 -12.41 9.94 -14.29
C VAL A 133 -11.96 11.26 -14.88
N PRO A 134 -10.89 11.28 -15.69
CA PRO A 134 -10.43 12.51 -16.29
C PRO A 134 -11.53 13.08 -17.20
N PRO A 135 -11.74 14.42 -17.20
CA PRO A 135 -12.64 15.07 -18.14
C PRO A 135 -12.20 14.76 -19.58
N LYS A 136 -13.16 14.44 -20.45
CA LYS A 136 -12.87 13.98 -21.82
C LYS A 136 -12.53 15.13 -22.79
N LEU A 137 -13.03 16.33 -22.51
CA LEU A 137 -13.01 17.47 -23.44
C LEU A 137 -12.29 18.70 -22.87
N ASP A 138 -11.98 18.68 -21.58
CA ASP A 138 -11.33 19.80 -20.90
C ASP A 138 -9.96 19.34 -20.41
N ASP A 139 -9.03 20.29 -20.42
CA ASP A 139 -7.74 20.10 -19.78
C ASP A 139 -7.94 19.93 -18.27
N PHE A 140 -7.10 19.12 -17.64
CA PHE A 140 -7.08 19.00 -16.19
C PHE A 140 -5.65 18.94 -15.68
N SER A 141 -5.45 19.41 -14.45
CA SER A 141 -4.17 19.35 -13.78
C SER A 141 -4.19 18.44 -12.56
N ILE A 142 -3.04 17.82 -12.31
CA ILE A 142 -2.74 17.14 -11.06
C ILE A 142 -1.51 17.83 -10.47
N GLU A 143 -1.68 18.49 -9.33
CA GLU A 143 -0.64 19.29 -8.69
C GLU A 143 -0.20 18.68 -7.35
N ASN A 144 1.08 18.84 -7.03
CA ASN A 144 1.62 18.71 -5.67
C ASN A 144 2.40 19.99 -5.31
N GLN A 145 2.96 20.07 -4.11
CA GLN A 145 3.67 21.28 -3.63
C GLN A 145 4.86 21.75 -4.49
N VAL A 146 5.31 20.93 -5.45
CA VAL A 146 6.51 21.18 -6.25
C VAL A 146 6.22 21.16 -7.75
N ASN A 147 5.25 20.38 -8.20
CA ASN A 147 4.98 20.10 -9.61
C ASN A 147 3.50 20.26 -9.94
N ASP A 148 3.24 20.81 -11.11
CA ASP A 148 1.93 20.82 -11.74
C ASP A 148 1.98 20.00 -13.04
N PHE A 149 1.15 18.96 -13.13
CA PHE A 149 1.04 18.09 -14.31
C PHE A 149 -0.25 18.39 -15.05
N VAL A 150 -0.15 19.05 -16.20
CA VAL A 150 -1.29 19.39 -17.05
C VAL A 150 -1.50 18.31 -18.12
N PHE A 151 -2.73 17.85 -18.23
CA PHE A 151 -3.19 16.90 -19.25
C PHE A 151 -4.09 17.65 -20.24
N MET A 152 -3.60 17.82 -21.46
CA MET A 152 -4.30 18.56 -22.51
C MET A 152 -5.38 17.71 -23.18
N SER A 153 -6.50 18.35 -23.49
CA SER A 153 -7.60 17.78 -24.25
C SER A 153 -7.18 17.45 -25.70
N PRO A 154 -7.75 16.39 -26.31
CA PRO A 154 -7.42 15.99 -27.67
C PRO A 154 -7.72 17.06 -28.74
N SER A 155 -8.60 18.02 -28.44
CA SER A 155 -8.95 19.13 -29.34
C SER A 155 -7.83 20.17 -29.56
N GLN A 156 -6.72 20.05 -28.83
CA GLN A 156 -5.56 20.92 -28.98
C GLN A 156 -4.49 20.38 -29.94
N PHE A 157 -4.71 19.20 -30.56
CA PHE A 157 -3.83 18.58 -31.55
C PHE A 157 -4.48 18.46 -32.93
#